data_AF-A0A6C0IPJ5-F1
#
_entry.id   AF-A0A6C0IPJ5-F1
#
_cell.length_a   1.000
_cell.length_b   1.000
_cell.length_c   1.000
_cell.angle_alpha   90.00
_cell.angle_beta   90.00
_cell.angle_gamma   90.00
#
_symmetry.space_group_name_H-M   'P 1'
#
loop_
_entity.id
_entity.type
_entity.pdbx_description
1 polymer ?
#
loop_
_entity_poly.entity_id
_entity_poly.type
_entity_poly.pdbx_seq_one_letter_code
_entity_poly.pdbx_strand_id
1 'polypeptide(L)'
;MSRSKTKMGSSNGVYNIDEFNSGDGMLTTVWGPGMWHFLHTMSFNYPVNPNEADKKRYRDFVLSLQYILPCGKCRENLKNNFKALPLDMKNMKSRDSFSKYMFDLHEIVNTMLNKQSGLTYEVVRERYEHFRSRCTKSLRIKKKNKTKKVRFQEREEGCTDPLYGEKSKCILQIVPQNTQCETLQIDDKCIKKRLPHIIQPVLKKE
;
A
#
# COMPACT_ATOMS: atom_id res chain seq x y z
N MET A 1 50.17 7.91 28.81
CA MET A 1 49.14 7.06 28.18
C MET A 1 48.38 7.90 27.15
N SER A 2 48.77 7.80 25.88
CA SER A 2 48.15 8.53 24.77
C SER A 2 46.78 7.92 24.44
N ARG A 3 45.71 8.69 24.64
CA ARG A 3 44.39 8.32 24.11
C ARG A 3 44.43 8.40 22.59
N SER A 4 44.41 7.23 21.96
CA SER A 4 44.23 7.04 20.52
C SER A 4 42.96 7.78 20.08
N LYS A 5 43.11 8.78 19.21
CA LYS A 5 41.99 9.35 18.46
C LYS A 5 41.57 8.31 17.42
N THR A 6 40.46 7.63 17.66
CA THR A 6 39.81 6.78 16.67
C THR A 6 39.46 7.66 15.47
N LYS A 7 40.21 7.50 14.36
CA LYS A 7 39.84 8.10 13.07
C LYS A 7 38.50 7.52 12.65
N MET A 8 37.45 8.32 12.78
CA MET A 8 36.17 8.04 12.16
C MET A 8 36.42 8.02 10.64
N GLY A 9 36.19 6.87 10.02
CA GLY A 9 36.48 6.66 8.60
C GLY A 9 35.77 7.69 7.74
N SER A 10 36.52 8.35 6.86
CA SER A 10 35.98 9.18 5.79
C SER A 10 35.10 8.28 4.91
N SER A 11 33.78 8.39 5.05
CA SER A 11 32.88 7.89 4.02
C SER A 11 33.08 8.80 2.81
N ASN A 12 33.79 8.32 1.78
CA ASN A 12 33.84 9.00 0.50
C ASN A 12 32.41 9.01 -0.07
N GLY A 13 31.69 10.11 0.18
CA GLY A 13 30.35 10.32 -0.37
C GLY A 13 30.43 10.35 -1.88
N VAL A 14 29.54 9.60 -2.55
CA VAL A 14 29.45 9.59 -4.02
C VAL A 14 28.98 10.96 -4.55
N TYR A 15 28.22 11.70 -3.75
CA TYR A 15 27.58 12.96 -4.13
C TYR A 15 28.16 14.15 -3.37
N ASN A 16 28.17 15.30 -4.03
CA ASN A 16 28.54 16.59 -3.45
C ASN A 16 27.32 17.35 -2.88
N ILE A 17 27.57 18.47 -2.20
CA ILE A 17 26.52 19.25 -1.53
C ILE A 17 25.51 19.88 -2.52
N ASP A 18 25.95 20.26 -3.72
CA ASP A 18 25.07 20.84 -4.74
C ASP A 18 24.14 19.77 -5.30
N GLU A 19 24.63 18.53 -5.48
CA GLU A 19 23.81 17.38 -5.86
C GLU A 19 22.76 17.02 -4.80
N PHE A 20 23.12 17.09 -3.50
CA PHE A 20 22.15 16.90 -2.40
C PHE A 20 21.08 17.98 -2.35
N ASN A 21 21.41 19.20 -2.77
CA ASN A 21 20.50 20.35 -2.79
C ASN A 21 19.79 20.53 -4.14
N SER A 22 19.97 19.60 -5.08
CA SER A 22 19.27 19.65 -6.37
C SER A 22 17.75 19.63 -6.18
N GLY A 23 17.05 20.41 -7.02
CA GLY A 23 15.58 20.39 -7.12
C GLY A 23 15.04 19.27 -8.02
N ASP A 24 15.90 18.37 -8.49
CA ASP A 24 15.53 17.29 -9.39
C ASP A 24 14.54 16.30 -8.74
N GLY A 25 13.68 15.73 -9.58
CA GLY A 25 12.77 14.68 -9.15
C GLY A 25 13.46 13.33 -8.94
N MET A 26 12.85 12.47 -8.13
CA MET A 26 13.30 11.10 -7.93
C MET A 26 12.86 10.20 -9.10
N LEU A 27 13.69 9.21 -9.43
CA LEU A 27 13.41 8.23 -10.49
C LEU A 27 12.05 7.54 -10.28
N THR A 28 11.13 7.76 -11.22
CA THR A 28 9.72 7.31 -11.12
C THR A 28 9.57 5.80 -11.08
N THR A 29 10.51 5.07 -11.67
CA THR A 29 10.58 3.60 -11.64
C THR A 29 10.88 3.03 -10.25
N VAL A 30 11.49 3.82 -9.35
CA VAL A 30 11.84 3.39 -8.00
C VAL A 30 10.68 3.61 -7.01
N TRP A 31 10.09 4.80 -7.01
CA TRP A 31 9.06 5.16 -6.01
C TRP A 31 7.63 4.95 -6.51
N GLY A 32 7.39 5.01 -7.83
CA GLY A 32 6.07 4.94 -8.44
C GLY A 32 5.31 3.65 -8.09
N PRO A 33 5.91 2.46 -8.27
CA PRO A 33 5.32 1.20 -7.84
C PRO A 33 4.92 1.16 -6.36
N GLY A 34 5.78 1.66 -5.47
CA GLY A 34 5.51 1.70 -4.04
C GLY A 34 4.34 2.62 -3.69
N MET A 35 4.27 3.79 -4.33
CA MET A 35 3.15 4.72 -4.17
C MET A 35 1.83 4.09 -4.64
N TRP A 36 1.81 3.47 -5.83
CA TRP A 36 0.61 2.79 -6.32
C TRP A 36 0.19 1.63 -5.43
N HIS A 37 1.15 0.85 -4.92
CA HIS A 37 0.87 -0.22 -3.97
C HIS A 37 0.18 0.31 -2.71
N PHE A 38 0.68 1.42 -2.16
CA PHE A 38 0.04 2.08 -1.02
C PHE A 38 -1.36 2.59 -1.36
N LEU A 39 -1.53 3.30 -2.49
CA LEU A 39 -2.81 3.88 -2.89
C LEU A 39 -3.89 2.82 -3.11
N HIS A 40 -3.56 1.70 -3.73
CA HIS A 40 -4.46 0.55 -3.86
C HIS A 40 -4.77 -0.07 -2.50
N THR A 41 -3.76 -0.32 -1.66
CA THR A 41 -3.97 -0.86 -0.31
C THR A 41 -4.90 0.03 0.52
N MET A 42 -4.66 1.34 0.49
CA MET A 42 -5.47 2.35 1.17
C MET A 42 -6.91 2.35 0.64
N SER A 43 -7.11 2.30 -0.68
CA SER A 43 -8.44 2.34 -1.27
C SER A 43 -9.24 1.06 -0.99
N PHE A 44 -8.61 -0.12 -1.02
CA PHE A 44 -9.24 -1.38 -0.63
C PHE A 44 -9.44 -1.53 0.89
N ASN A 45 -8.82 -0.68 1.70
CA ASN A 45 -9.07 -0.61 3.14
C ASN A 45 -10.09 0.48 3.54
N TYR A 46 -10.43 1.40 2.63
CA TYR A 46 -11.42 2.45 2.87
C TYR A 46 -12.73 1.88 3.46
N PRO A 47 -13.44 2.58 4.37
CA PRO A 47 -14.64 2.02 4.99
C PRO A 47 -15.72 1.64 3.97
N VAL A 48 -16.47 0.57 4.26
CA VAL A 48 -17.63 0.19 3.43
C VAL A 48 -18.70 1.28 3.49
N ASN A 49 -18.95 1.79 4.70
CA ASN A 49 -19.89 2.87 5.00
C ASN A 49 -19.11 4.03 5.65
N PRO A 50 -18.43 4.88 4.84
CA PRO A 50 -17.62 5.98 5.35
C PRO A 50 -18.50 7.13 5.87
N ASN A 51 -18.08 7.78 6.96
CA ASN A 51 -18.67 9.05 7.38
C ASN A 51 -18.09 10.22 6.56
N GLU A 52 -18.65 11.42 6.71
CA GLU A 52 -18.21 12.60 5.94
C GLU A 52 -16.74 12.98 6.21
N ALA A 53 -16.25 12.78 7.43
CA ALA A 53 -14.85 13.03 7.77
C ALA A 53 -13.91 12.02 7.09
N ASP A 54 -14.31 10.76 6.97
CA ASP A 54 -13.56 9.74 6.19
C ASP A 54 -13.49 10.15 4.73
N LYS A 55 -14.63 10.50 4.12
CA LYS A 55 -14.70 10.93 2.72
C LYS A 55 -13.78 12.10 2.45
N LYS A 56 -13.84 13.14 3.30
CA LYS A 56 -13.01 14.33 3.16
C LYS A 56 -11.52 14.01 3.28
N ARG A 57 -11.11 13.27 4.34
CA ARG A 57 -9.70 12.96 4.59
C ARG A 57 -9.04 12.17 3.46
N TYR A 58 -9.72 11.13 2.96
CA TYR A 58 -9.17 10.30 1.88
C TYR A 58 -9.15 11.06 0.55
N ARG A 59 -10.18 11.86 0.26
CA ARG A 59 -10.24 12.69 -0.94
C ARG A 59 -9.12 13.72 -0.94
N ASP A 60 -8.98 14.48 0.14
CA ASP A 60 -7.97 15.53 0.27
C ASP A 60 -6.55 14.94 0.17
N PHE A 61 -6.32 13.76 0.76
CA PHE A 61 -5.05 13.05 0.61
C PHE A 61 -4.74 12.76 -0.87
N VAL A 62 -5.67 12.17 -1.63
CA VAL A 62 -5.44 11.86 -3.05
C VAL A 62 -5.23 13.12 -3.87
N LEU A 63 -6.03 14.17 -3.64
CA LEU A 63 -5.88 15.45 -4.35
C LEU A 63 -4.55 16.14 -4.01
N SER A 64 -4.03 15.98 -2.79
CA SER A 64 -2.76 16.58 -2.38
C SER A 64 -1.56 16.05 -3.16
N LEU A 65 -1.66 14.83 -3.72
CA LEU A 65 -0.59 14.22 -4.52
C LEU A 65 -0.16 15.12 -5.69
N GLN A 66 -1.07 15.90 -6.28
CA GLN A 66 -0.73 16.82 -7.36
C GLN A 66 0.28 17.91 -6.98
N TYR A 67 0.57 18.06 -5.68
CA TYR A 67 1.54 19.02 -5.15
C TYR A 67 2.83 18.37 -4.63
N ILE A 68 2.77 17.10 -4.22
CA ILE A 68 3.86 16.48 -3.44
C ILE A 68 4.56 15.31 -4.12
N LEU A 69 4.07 14.82 -5.28
CA LEU A 69 4.80 13.76 -5.99
C LEU A 69 6.23 14.22 -6.31
N PRO A 70 7.26 13.37 -6.12
CA PRO A 70 8.67 13.73 -6.29
C PRO A 70 9.09 13.74 -7.77
N CYS A 71 8.27 14.35 -8.62
CA CYS A 71 8.44 14.48 -10.06
C CYS A 71 7.54 15.63 -10.56
N GLY A 72 8.15 16.72 -11.05
CA GLY A 72 7.41 17.92 -11.47
C GLY A 72 6.40 17.65 -12.60
N LYS A 73 6.80 16.90 -13.64
CA LYS A 73 5.91 16.52 -14.74
C LYS A 73 4.76 15.62 -14.27
N CYS A 74 5.02 14.73 -13.33
CA CYS A 74 4.01 13.83 -12.77
C CYS A 74 2.94 14.61 -11.99
N ARG A 75 3.34 15.65 -11.26
CA ARG A 75 2.41 16.57 -10.58
C ARG A 75 1.48 17.27 -11.57
N GLU A 76 2.03 17.83 -12.65
CA GLU A 76 1.22 18.52 -13.66
C GLU A 76 0.29 17.56 -14.42
N ASN A 77 0.80 16.38 -14.79
CA ASN A 77 -0.01 15.32 -15.39
C ASN A 77 -1.16 14.90 -14.48
N LEU A 78 -0.92 14.75 -13.17
CA LEU A 78 -1.96 14.35 -12.23
C LEU A 78 -3.07 15.41 -12.11
N LYS A 79 -2.73 16.71 -12.16
CA LYS A 79 -3.76 17.78 -12.24
C LYS A 79 -4.65 17.61 -13.45
N ASN A 80 -4.07 17.31 -14.60
CA ASN A 80 -4.83 17.10 -15.84
C ASN A 80 -5.65 15.81 -15.79
N ASN A 81 -5.12 14.75 -15.17
CA ASN A 81 -5.88 13.53 -14.91
C ASN A 81 -7.09 13.78 -14.01
N PHE A 82 -6.96 14.63 -12.98
CA PHE A 82 -8.10 15.03 -12.16
C PHE A 82 -9.13 15.91 -12.89
N LYS A 83 -8.74 16.61 -13.96
CA LYS A 83 -9.71 17.29 -14.84
C LYS A 83 -10.46 16.29 -15.71
N ALA A 84 -9.76 15.29 -16.26
CA ALA A 84 -10.35 14.26 -17.12
C ALA A 84 -11.18 13.22 -16.34
N LEU A 85 -10.74 12.87 -15.13
CA LEU A 85 -11.38 11.96 -14.20
C LEU A 85 -11.50 12.64 -12.82
N PRO A 86 -12.52 13.50 -12.60
CA PRO A 86 -12.69 14.20 -11.33
C PRO A 86 -12.95 13.25 -10.16
N LEU A 87 -12.25 13.47 -9.04
CA LEU A 87 -12.53 12.81 -7.76
C LEU A 87 -13.68 13.51 -7.05
N ASP A 88 -14.89 13.04 -7.30
CA ASP A 88 -16.12 13.60 -6.73
C ASP A 88 -16.60 12.83 -5.50
N MET A 89 -17.54 13.41 -4.75
CA MET A 89 -18.15 12.74 -3.58
C MET A 89 -18.89 11.45 -3.95
N LYS A 90 -19.28 11.27 -5.22
CA LYS A 90 -19.85 10.00 -5.71
C LYS A 90 -18.84 8.85 -5.66
N ASN A 91 -17.55 9.14 -5.86
CA ASN A 91 -16.48 8.17 -5.77
C ASN A 91 -16.13 7.83 -4.32
N MET A 92 -16.47 8.72 -3.37
CA MET A 92 -16.20 8.51 -1.94
C MET A 92 -17.34 7.77 -1.21
N LYS A 93 -18.39 7.32 -1.92
CA LYS A 93 -19.59 6.69 -1.33
C LYS A 93 -19.28 5.43 -0.54
N SER A 94 -18.38 4.59 -1.02
CA SER A 94 -18.01 3.32 -0.38
C SER A 94 -16.59 2.90 -0.76
N ARG A 95 -16.10 1.84 -0.11
CA ARG A 95 -14.87 1.13 -0.51
C ARG A 95 -14.84 0.81 -2.00
N ASP A 96 -15.94 0.29 -2.54
CA ASP A 96 -16.03 -0.13 -3.93
C ASP A 96 -15.88 1.07 -4.88
N SER A 97 -16.65 2.14 -4.66
CA SER A 97 -16.58 3.33 -5.52
C SER A 97 -15.20 4.01 -5.47
N PHE A 98 -14.55 4.04 -4.30
CA PHE A 98 -13.26 4.70 -4.14
C PHE A 98 -12.10 3.88 -4.69
N SER A 99 -12.10 2.56 -4.42
CA SER A 99 -11.09 1.66 -5.00
C SER A 99 -11.23 1.53 -6.51
N LYS A 100 -12.43 1.55 -7.06
CA LYS A 100 -12.66 1.59 -8.50
C LYS A 100 -12.10 2.87 -9.13
N TYR A 101 -12.33 4.03 -8.51
CA TYR A 101 -11.72 5.28 -8.95
C TYR A 101 -10.19 5.21 -8.96
N MET A 102 -9.58 4.64 -7.91
CA MET A 102 -8.12 4.52 -7.83
C MET A 102 -7.56 3.60 -8.92
N PHE A 103 -8.28 2.51 -9.24
CA PHE A 103 -7.97 1.66 -10.39
C PHE A 103 -8.05 2.42 -11.71
N ASP A 104 -9.14 3.14 -11.95
CA ASP A 104 -9.34 3.89 -13.20
C ASP A 104 -8.28 4.99 -13.39
N LEU A 105 -7.92 5.69 -12.31
CA LEU A 105 -6.84 6.68 -12.33
C LEU A 105 -5.49 6.03 -12.68
N HIS A 106 -5.20 4.83 -12.16
CA HIS A 106 -3.98 4.11 -12.48
C HIS A 106 -3.94 3.69 -13.95
N GLU A 107 -5.07 3.24 -14.51
CA GLU A 107 -5.16 2.85 -15.91
C GLU A 107 -5.03 4.04 -16.89
N ILE A 108 -5.54 5.22 -16.50
CA ILE A 108 -5.27 6.46 -17.25
C ILE A 108 -3.76 6.73 -17.32
N VAL A 109 -3.06 6.64 -16.17
CA VAL A 109 -1.61 6.84 -16.12
C VAL A 109 -0.86 5.78 -16.93
N ASN A 110 -1.30 4.52 -16.89
CA ASN A 110 -0.73 3.46 -17.72
C ASN A 110 -0.87 3.79 -19.21
N THR A 111 -2.05 4.22 -19.65
CA THR A 111 -2.32 4.59 -21.04
C THR A 111 -1.45 5.77 -21.48
N MET A 112 -1.31 6.81 -20.65
CA MET A 112 -0.42 7.95 -20.92
C MET A 112 1.05 7.56 -21.11
N LEU A 113 1.48 6.47 -20.46
CA LEU A 113 2.84 5.94 -20.54
C LEU A 113 2.98 4.81 -21.57
N ASN A 114 1.96 4.57 -22.40
CA ASN A 114 1.87 3.47 -23.35
C ASN A 114 2.10 2.09 -22.69
N LYS A 115 1.59 1.93 -21.47
CA LYS A 115 1.60 0.68 -20.71
C LYS A 115 0.18 0.10 -20.68
N GLN A 116 0.10 -1.23 -20.62
CA GLN A 116 -1.14 -1.93 -20.35
C GLN A 116 -0.95 -2.81 -19.13
N SER A 117 -1.88 -2.73 -18.17
CA SER A 117 -1.87 -3.62 -17.01
C SER A 117 -2.30 -5.04 -17.39
N GLY A 118 -3.26 -5.16 -18.31
CA GLY A 118 -3.93 -6.42 -18.65
C GLY A 118 -4.82 -6.96 -17.53
N LEU A 119 -5.13 -6.16 -16.50
CA LEU A 119 -5.87 -6.60 -15.31
C LEU A 119 -7.24 -5.94 -15.25
N THR A 120 -8.25 -6.69 -14.82
CA THR A 120 -9.55 -6.12 -14.47
C THR A 120 -9.56 -5.63 -13.02
N TYR A 121 -10.51 -4.75 -12.69
CA TYR A 121 -10.71 -4.28 -11.32
C TYR A 121 -10.92 -5.44 -10.34
N GLU A 122 -11.67 -6.47 -10.74
CA GLU A 122 -11.97 -7.64 -9.90
C GLU A 122 -10.71 -8.43 -9.56
N VAL A 123 -9.81 -8.60 -10.53
CA VAL A 123 -8.51 -9.27 -10.32
C VAL A 123 -7.65 -8.45 -9.35
N VAL A 124 -7.58 -7.14 -9.53
CA VAL A 124 -6.83 -6.28 -8.61
C VAL A 124 -7.43 -6.30 -7.21
N ARG A 125 -8.77 -6.24 -7.09
CA ARG A 125 -9.47 -6.34 -5.82
C ARG A 125 -9.14 -7.63 -5.08
N GLU A 126 -9.18 -8.77 -5.78
CA GLU A 126 -8.85 -10.07 -5.19
C GLU A 126 -7.39 -10.13 -4.72
N ARG A 127 -6.44 -9.66 -5.55
CA ARG A 127 -5.01 -9.59 -5.21
C ARG A 127 -4.78 -8.86 -3.88
N TYR A 128 -5.39 -7.69 -3.70
CA TYR A 128 -5.24 -6.91 -2.47
C TYR A 128 -6.05 -7.47 -1.29
N GLU A 129 -7.16 -8.17 -1.53
CA GLU A 129 -7.95 -8.80 -0.48
C GLU A 129 -7.20 -9.95 0.22
N HIS A 130 -6.26 -10.62 -0.47
CA HIS A 130 -5.35 -11.58 0.16
C HIS A 130 -4.51 -10.94 1.27
N PHE A 131 -4.21 -9.64 1.19
CA PHE A 131 -3.44 -8.93 2.22
C PHE A 131 -4.28 -8.44 3.40
N ARG A 132 -5.62 -8.57 3.36
CA ARG A 132 -6.47 -8.10 4.46
C ARG A 132 -6.10 -8.82 5.76
N SER A 133 -5.69 -8.04 6.75
CA SER A 133 -5.52 -8.50 8.11
C SER A 133 -6.89 -8.90 8.66
N ARG A 134 -7.04 -10.17 9.01
CA ARG A 134 -8.26 -10.67 9.61
C ARG A 134 -7.86 -11.06 11.00
N CYS A 135 -8.18 -10.22 11.98
CA CYS A 135 -7.95 -10.56 13.37
C CYS A 135 -8.68 -11.87 13.65
N THR A 136 -7.95 -12.99 13.66
CA THR A 136 -8.43 -14.18 14.33
C THR A 136 -8.57 -13.77 15.77
N LYS A 137 -9.81 -13.73 16.30
CA LYS A 137 -9.97 -13.76 17.75
C LYS A 137 -9.17 -14.97 18.17
N SER A 138 -8.00 -14.76 18.77
CA SER A 138 -7.14 -15.88 19.11
C SER A 138 -8.00 -16.80 19.95
N LEU A 139 -8.28 -18.01 19.46
CA LEU A 139 -8.69 -19.12 20.31
C LEU A 139 -7.52 -19.56 21.20
N ARG A 140 -6.55 -18.67 21.48
CA ARG A 140 -5.76 -18.73 22.70
C ARG A 140 -6.75 -18.53 23.84
N ILE A 141 -7.30 -19.66 24.28
CA ILE A 141 -7.81 -19.86 25.62
C ILE A 141 -6.78 -19.21 26.55
N LYS A 142 -7.07 -17.99 27.02
CA LYS A 142 -6.27 -17.33 28.05
C LYS A 142 -6.41 -18.22 29.28
N LYS A 143 -5.50 -19.19 29.47
CA LYS A 143 -5.33 -19.86 30.76
C LYS A 143 -5.00 -18.73 31.75
N LYS A 144 -5.98 -18.37 32.58
CA LYS A 144 -5.84 -17.35 33.63
C LYS A 144 -4.87 -17.88 34.68
N ASN A 145 -3.57 -17.76 34.44
CA ASN A 145 -2.59 -17.91 35.52
C ASN A 145 -2.59 -16.62 36.32
N LYS A 146 -3.35 -16.63 37.42
CA LYS A 146 -3.37 -15.58 38.44
C LYS A 146 -2.03 -15.56 39.18
N THR A 147 -0.97 -14.98 38.63
CA THR A 147 0.13 -14.50 39.47
C THR A 147 1.05 -13.52 38.75
N LYS A 148 1.33 -12.43 39.47
CA LYS A 148 2.37 -11.40 39.32
C LYS A 148 2.13 -10.27 38.31
N LYS A 149 1.81 -9.10 38.90
CA LYS A 149 1.92 -7.75 38.33
C LYS A 149 3.38 -7.51 37.92
N VAL A 150 3.69 -7.67 36.65
CA VAL A 150 4.82 -6.99 36.01
C VAL A 150 4.21 -6.17 34.88
N ARG A 151 4.29 -4.84 35.00
CA ARG A 151 3.76 -3.88 34.03
C ARG A 151 4.74 -3.78 32.86
N PHE A 152 4.83 -4.83 32.03
CA PHE A 152 5.41 -4.71 30.71
C PHE A 152 4.46 -3.87 29.85
N GLN A 153 4.95 -2.80 29.21
CA GLN A 153 4.25 -2.19 28.08
C GLN A 153 3.94 -3.32 27.09
N GLU A 154 2.66 -3.57 26.83
CA GLU A 154 2.26 -4.51 25.79
C GLU A 154 2.87 -4.00 24.48
N ARG A 155 3.79 -4.78 23.90
CA ARG A 155 4.29 -4.49 22.55
C ARG A 155 3.09 -4.57 21.62
N GLU A 156 2.86 -3.54 20.81
CA GLU A 156 1.78 -3.59 19.81
C GLU A 156 2.00 -4.80 18.88
N GLU A 157 1.14 -5.80 18.98
CA GLU A 157 1.07 -6.88 18.01
C GLU A 157 0.43 -6.29 16.75
N GLY A 158 1.26 -5.79 15.82
CA GLY A 158 0.79 -5.26 14.54
C GLY A 158 -0.15 -6.26 13.85
N CYS A 159 -1.12 -5.74 13.09
CA CYS A 159 -2.22 -6.50 12.46
C CYS A 159 -1.75 -7.54 11.41
N THR A 160 -1.05 -8.58 11.85
CA THR A 160 -0.36 -9.58 11.00
C THR A 160 -0.99 -10.96 11.08
N ASP A 161 -2.13 -11.11 11.77
CA ASP A 161 -2.76 -12.42 11.97
C ASP A 161 -3.65 -12.81 10.76
N PRO A 162 -3.43 -13.99 10.17
CA PRO A 162 -4.23 -14.49 9.05
C PRO A 162 -5.44 -15.28 9.55
N LEU A 163 -6.54 -15.27 8.78
CA LEU A 163 -7.74 -16.09 9.04
C LEU A 163 -7.41 -17.59 8.97
N TYR A 164 -6.62 -17.99 7.96
CA TYR A 164 -6.01 -19.30 7.70
C TYR A 164 -4.85 -19.09 6.69
N GLY A 165 -3.67 -19.68 6.89
CA GLY A 165 -2.50 -19.59 5.98
C GLY A 165 -1.23 -18.97 6.59
N GLU A 166 -0.13 -18.93 5.81
CA GLU A 166 1.15 -18.33 6.21
C GLU A 166 1.08 -16.80 6.25
N LYS A 167 1.89 -16.16 7.10
CA LYS A 167 1.95 -14.69 7.21
C LYS A 167 2.69 -14.12 5.99
N SER A 168 2.02 -13.24 5.24
CA SER A 168 2.65 -12.52 4.13
C SER A 168 3.49 -11.33 4.64
N LYS A 169 4.63 -11.09 4.00
CA LYS A 169 5.48 -9.91 4.21
C LYS A 169 5.79 -9.29 2.84
N CYS A 170 5.74 -7.96 2.76
CA CYS A 170 6.16 -7.23 1.57
C CYS A 170 7.69 -7.06 1.56
N ILE A 171 8.31 -7.29 0.39
CA ILE A 171 9.73 -7.06 0.12
C ILE A 171 9.80 -6.01 -0.99
N LEU A 172 10.53 -4.92 -0.75
CA LEU A 172 10.82 -3.91 -1.77
C LEU A 172 12.17 -4.25 -2.40
N GLN A 173 12.16 -4.54 -3.71
CA GLN A 173 13.36 -4.91 -4.46
C GLN A 173 13.61 -3.89 -5.57
N ILE A 174 14.82 -3.34 -5.61
CA ILE A 174 15.28 -2.47 -6.70
C ILE A 174 16.17 -3.29 -7.61
N VAL A 175 15.81 -3.38 -8.89
CA VAL A 175 16.53 -4.15 -9.92
C VAL A 175 16.87 -3.26 -11.11
N PRO A 176 17.88 -3.62 -11.93
CA PRO A 176 18.17 -2.92 -13.19
C PRO A 176 16.93 -2.84 -14.08
N GLN A 177 16.76 -1.72 -14.79
CA GLN A 177 15.55 -1.42 -15.58
C GLN A 177 15.25 -2.45 -16.68
N ASN A 178 16.27 -3.15 -17.18
CA ASN A 178 16.14 -4.20 -18.20
C ASN A 178 15.75 -5.58 -17.63
N THR A 179 15.63 -5.71 -16.30
CA THR A 179 15.20 -6.96 -15.66
C THR A 179 13.75 -7.23 -16.01
N GLN A 180 13.47 -8.38 -16.64
CA GLN A 180 12.11 -8.80 -16.95
C GLN A 180 11.46 -9.40 -15.71
N CYS A 181 10.62 -8.63 -15.03
CA CYS A 181 9.87 -9.08 -13.86
C CYS A 181 8.57 -8.30 -13.67
N GLU A 182 7.59 -8.91 -13.02
CA GLU A 182 6.39 -8.20 -12.61
C GLU A 182 6.69 -7.18 -11.51
N THR A 183 5.93 -6.07 -11.49
CA THR A 183 6.06 -5.02 -10.48
C THR A 183 5.63 -5.47 -9.09
N LEU A 184 4.62 -6.34 -8.99
CA LEU A 184 4.13 -6.89 -7.73
C LEU A 184 4.12 -8.42 -7.85
N GLN A 185 5.06 -9.06 -7.18
CA GLN A 185 5.16 -10.51 -7.10
C GLN A 185 4.51 -10.98 -5.81
N ILE A 186 3.58 -11.93 -5.91
CA ILE A 186 2.90 -12.54 -4.77
C ILE A 186 3.20 -14.03 -4.82
N ASP A 187 3.83 -14.56 -3.77
CA ASP A 187 4.06 -16.00 -3.63
C ASP A 187 2.72 -16.73 -3.52
N ASP A 188 2.57 -17.86 -4.21
CA ASP A 188 1.34 -18.67 -4.20
C ASP A 188 0.91 -19.10 -2.78
N LYS A 189 1.86 -19.21 -1.84
CA LYS A 189 1.56 -19.51 -0.43
C LYS A 189 0.88 -18.36 0.30
N CYS A 190 1.04 -17.13 -0.20
CA CYS A 190 0.36 -15.94 0.31
C CYS A 190 -1.08 -15.80 -0.24
N ILE A 191 -1.44 -16.58 -1.27
CA ILE A 191 -2.80 -16.60 -1.82
C ILE A 191 -3.70 -17.43 -0.90
N LYS A 192 -4.62 -16.75 -0.22
CA LYS A 192 -5.56 -17.37 0.73
C LYS A 192 -6.59 -18.22 -0.03
N LYS A 193 -6.74 -19.49 0.37
CA LYS A 193 -7.75 -20.43 -0.17
C LYS A 193 -8.85 -20.68 0.86
N ARG A 194 -10.11 -20.82 0.42
CA ARG A 194 -11.22 -21.23 1.30
C ARG A 194 -11.15 -22.74 1.52
N LEU A 195 -11.30 -23.17 2.78
CA LEU A 195 -11.47 -24.59 3.10
C LEU A 195 -12.90 -25.03 2.74
N PRO A 196 -13.11 -26.13 1.99
CA PRO A 196 -14.42 -26.55 1.50
C PRO A 196 -15.49 -26.76 2.59
N HIS A 197 -15.07 -27.08 3.81
CA HIS A 197 -15.99 -27.57 4.87
C HIS A 197 -16.51 -26.48 5.84
N ILE A 198 -16.24 -25.18 5.61
CA ILE A 198 -16.57 -24.10 6.58
C ILE A 198 -17.66 -23.13 6.05
N ILE A 199 -18.34 -23.43 4.94
CA ILE A 199 -19.33 -22.50 4.37
C ILE A 199 -20.75 -22.86 4.84
N GLN A 200 -21.32 -22.04 5.73
CA GLN A 200 -22.77 -21.77 5.66
C GLN A 200 -23.06 -20.93 4.41
N PRO A 201 -24.12 -21.23 3.65
CA PRO A 201 -24.38 -20.60 2.36
C PRO A 201 -24.50 -19.08 2.50
N VAL A 202 -23.79 -18.36 1.63
CA VAL A 202 -24.01 -16.93 1.40
C VAL A 202 -25.47 -16.77 1.03
N LEU A 203 -26.20 -15.99 1.83
CA LEU A 203 -27.61 -15.65 1.66
C LEU A 203 -27.99 -15.53 0.18
N LYS A 204 -28.89 -16.40 -0.26
CA LYS A 204 -29.66 -16.17 -1.49
C LYS A 204 -30.39 -14.85 -1.29
N LYS A 205 -30.16 -13.88 -2.18
CA LYS A 205 -31.02 -12.70 -2.29
C LYS A 205 -32.36 -13.18 -2.83
N GLU A 206 -33.43 -12.91 -2.09
CA GLU A 206 -34.78 -12.74 -2.65
C GLU A 206 -34.84 -11.42 -3.44
#